data_AF-A0A2A4KB52-F1
#
_entry.id   AF-A0A2A4KB52-F1
#
_cell.length_a   1.000
_cell.length_b   1.000
_cell.length_c   1.000
_cell.angle_alpha   90.00
_cell.angle_beta   90.00
_cell.angle_gamma   90.00
#
_symmetry.space_group_name_H-M   'P 1'
#
loop_
_entity.id
_entity.type
_entity.pdbx_description
1 polymer ?
#
loop_
_entity_poly.entity_id
_entity_poly.type
_entity_poly.pdbx_seq_one_letter_code
_entity_poly.pdbx_strand_id
1 'polypeptide(L)'
;RDRQPLLPILSQHVNDTWHQARALLEAAESVPPGEDFTLDGTMWLRVATKEDAKHGRPPVRAVNRLTGKLVRITQEENLAFWQWAVVETLRLAGLRAEELAELSHLSVRQYQRPSGEVVALLVISPSKSDRERVVPMSAELFHVIAQIIRRHRDEHGTVPVCARYDLHEKIWSEELPYLFQTVHSGAQRGMSSTTVWRVIRRACKALAVTHPQFDGVKFAPHDFRRLFATELVNNGLPIHIGAALLGHLDIRTTRGYV
;
A
#
# COMPACT_ATOMS: atom_id res chain seq x y z
N ARG A 1 -23.04 -1.60 1.94
CA ARG A 1 -23.66 -0.36 1.42
C ARG A 1 -23.11 0.85 2.16
N ASP A 2 -23.11 0.87 3.49
CA ASP A 2 -22.65 2.02 4.31
C ASP A 2 -21.19 2.45 4.11
N ARG A 3 -20.28 1.54 3.75
CA ARG A 3 -18.86 1.83 3.49
C ARG A 3 -18.56 2.33 2.07
N GLN A 4 -19.47 2.14 1.13
CA GLN A 4 -19.26 2.53 -0.28
C GLN A 4 -19.02 4.03 -0.44
N PRO A 5 -19.80 4.94 0.17
CA PRO A 5 -19.51 6.38 0.08
C PRO A 5 -18.25 6.80 0.85
N LEU A 6 -17.75 5.96 1.76
CA LEU A 6 -16.56 6.26 2.57
C LEU A 6 -15.25 5.89 1.87
N LEU A 7 -15.28 4.96 0.91
CA LEU A 7 -14.06 4.48 0.24
C LEU A 7 -13.31 5.59 -0.51
N PRO A 8 -13.95 6.49 -1.28
CA PRO A 8 -13.25 7.60 -1.92
C PRO A 8 -12.57 8.55 -0.92
N ILE A 9 -13.20 8.79 0.24
CA ILE A 9 -12.63 9.64 1.30
C ILE A 9 -11.38 8.98 1.91
N LEU A 10 -11.43 7.66 2.15
CA LEU A 10 -10.27 6.91 2.64
C LEU A 10 -9.12 6.91 1.63
N SER A 11 -9.42 6.69 0.36
CA SER A 11 -8.45 6.70 -0.75
C SER A 11 -7.78 8.07 -0.88
N GLN A 12 -8.59 9.14 -0.93
CA GLN A 12 -8.09 10.51 -0.97
C GLN A 12 -7.19 10.82 0.23
N HIS A 13 -7.61 10.44 1.45
CA HIS A 13 -6.83 10.68 2.65
C HIS A 13 -5.44 10.03 2.62
N VAL A 14 -5.36 8.74 2.25
CA VAL A 14 -4.05 8.06 2.20
C VAL A 14 -3.17 8.60 1.09
N ASN A 15 -3.76 9.01 -0.03
CA ASN A 15 -3.05 9.64 -1.14
C ASN A 15 -2.46 11.00 -0.71
N ASP A 16 -3.27 11.88 -0.14
CA ASP A 16 -2.85 13.21 0.30
C ASP A 16 -1.81 13.12 1.42
N THR A 17 -2.00 12.21 2.37
CA THR A 17 -1.06 11.99 3.47
C THR A 17 0.31 11.56 2.96
N TRP A 18 0.35 10.65 1.97
CA TRP A 18 1.60 10.24 1.36
C TRP A 18 2.25 11.37 0.56
N HIS A 19 1.50 12.10 -0.27
CA HIS A 19 2.05 13.22 -1.04
C HIS A 19 2.61 14.32 -0.14
N GLN A 20 1.92 14.68 0.93
CA GLN A 20 2.39 15.67 1.91
C GLN A 20 3.66 15.20 2.62
N ALA A 21 3.68 13.94 3.08
CA ALA A 21 4.85 13.39 3.76
C ALA A 21 6.07 13.28 2.84
N ARG A 22 5.84 12.93 1.57
CA ARG A 22 6.87 12.87 0.53
C ARG A 22 7.40 14.26 0.19
N ALA A 23 6.54 15.25 -0.01
CA ALA A 23 6.96 16.63 -0.26
C ALA A 23 7.78 17.20 0.91
N LEU A 24 7.39 16.87 2.15
CA LEU A 24 8.15 17.23 3.35
C LEU A 24 9.52 16.55 3.41
N LEU A 25 9.61 15.29 3.00
CA LEU A 25 10.88 14.57 2.91
C LEU A 25 11.80 15.20 1.86
N GLU A 26 11.29 15.41 0.64
CA GLU A 26 12.06 16.00 -0.47
C GLU A 26 12.55 17.41 -0.12
N ALA A 27 11.69 18.26 0.47
CA ALA A 27 12.07 19.60 0.91
C ALA A 27 13.14 19.56 2.01
N ALA A 28 12.99 18.69 3.01
CA ALA A 28 13.98 18.53 4.07
C ALA A 28 15.31 17.97 3.54
N GLU A 29 15.29 17.06 2.56
CA GLU A 29 16.52 16.51 1.97
C GLU A 29 17.33 17.55 1.19
N SER A 30 16.67 18.58 0.66
CA SER A 30 17.28 19.64 -0.14
C SER A 30 18.14 20.66 0.63
N VAL A 31 18.04 20.71 1.96
CA VAL A 31 18.81 21.63 2.82
C VAL A 31 19.67 20.87 3.82
N PRO A 32 20.90 21.27 4.18
CA PRO A 32 21.70 20.54 5.16
C PRO A 32 21.11 20.60 6.60
N PRO A 33 21.47 19.66 7.50
CA PRO A 33 21.05 19.75 8.89
C PRO A 33 21.52 21.05 9.56
N GLY A 34 20.63 21.69 10.33
CA GLY A 34 20.87 22.99 10.95
C GLY A 34 20.28 24.17 10.17
N GLU A 35 19.82 23.95 8.94
CA GLU A 35 19.18 24.99 8.13
C GLU A 35 17.66 24.93 8.18
N ASP A 36 17.06 26.11 8.02
CA ASP A 36 15.63 26.29 7.90
C ASP A 36 15.17 26.09 6.44
N PHE A 37 13.98 25.52 6.27
CA PHE A 37 13.28 25.40 4.99
C PHE A 37 11.79 25.68 5.16
N THR A 38 11.11 26.00 4.07
CA THR A 38 9.66 26.28 4.08
C THR A 38 8.93 25.31 3.17
N LEU A 39 7.81 24.76 3.66
CA LEU A 39 6.87 23.96 2.87
C LEU A 39 5.45 24.39 3.25
N ASP A 40 4.62 24.69 2.24
CA ASP A 40 3.22 25.09 2.39
C ASP A 40 3.02 26.21 3.44
N GLY A 41 3.90 27.22 3.42
CA GLY A 41 3.89 28.34 4.35
C GLY A 41 4.33 28.00 5.79
N THR A 42 4.69 26.75 6.07
CA THR A 42 5.22 26.31 7.36
C THR A 42 6.74 26.29 7.33
N MET A 43 7.37 26.95 8.30
CA MET A 43 8.83 26.95 8.47
C MET A 43 9.29 25.75 9.33
N TRP A 44 10.36 25.11 8.91
CA TRP A 44 10.91 23.91 9.51
C TRP A 44 12.42 24.04 9.68
N LEU A 45 12.97 23.52 10.78
CA LEU A 45 14.42 23.36 10.95
C LEU A 45 14.80 21.91 10.69
N ARG A 46 15.65 21.62 9.70
CA ARG A 46 16.23 20.28 9.54
C ARG A 46 17.16 20.01 10.72
N VAL A 47 16.97 18.89 11.41
CA VAL A 47 17.81 18.50 12.55
C VAL A 47 18.40 17.12 12.34
N ALA A 48 19.59 16.92 12.90
CA ALA A 48 20.27 15.63 12.94
C ALA A 48 20.82 15.37 14.34
N THR A 49 20.92 14.10 14.70
CA THR A 49 21.56 13.63 15.93
C THR A 49 22.97 13.12 15.63
N LYS A 50 23.81 13.01 16.67
CA LYS A 50 25.16 12.41 16.53
C LYS A 50 25.11 10.95 16.07
N GLU A 51 24.02 10.24 16.35
CA GLU A 51 23.82 8.85 15.95
C GLU A 51 23.52 8.74 14.46
N ASP A 52 22.79 9.71 13.89
CA ASP A 52 22.46 9.73 12.46
C ASP A 52 23.73 9.71 11.58
N ALA A 53 24.80 10.38 12.01
CA ALA A 53 26.09 10.42 11.32
C ALA A 53 26.77 9.04 11.16
N LYS A 54 26.33 8.01 11.89
CA LYS A 54 26.85 6.64 11.81
C LYS A 54 26.13 5.77 10.77
N HIS A 55 25.03 6.25 10.20
CA HIS A 55 24.23 5.50 9.23
C HIS A 55 24.59 5.88 7.79
N GLY A 56 24.73 4.89 6.91
CA GLY A 56 24.99 5.13 5.48
C GLY A 56 23.86 5.88 4.76
N ARG A 57 22.64 5.83 5.31
CA ARG A 57 21.48 6.66 4.92
C ARG A 57 20.81 7.19 6.20
N PRO A 58 21.20 8.38 6.69
CA PRO A 58 20.67 8.92 7.95
C PRO A 58 19.18 9.26 7.83
N PRO A 59 18.35 8.91 8.84
CA PRO A 59 16.93 9.28 8.82
C PRO A 59 16.77 10.81 8.92
N VAL A 60 15.85 11.36 8.13
CA VAL A 60 15.56 12.79 8.08
C VAL A 60 14.54 13.15 9.17
N ARG A 61 14.82 14.25 9.88
CA ARG A 61 13.96 14.81 10.92
C ARG A 61 13.94 16.33 10.80
N ALA A 62 12.83 16.94 11.19
CA ALA A 62 12.73 18.39 11.29
C ALA A 62 11.88 18.83 12.47
N VAL A 63 12.15 20.02 12.99
CA VAL A 63 11.32 20.68 14.00
C VAL A 63 10.42 21.69 13.30
N ASN A 64 9.11 21.56 13.48
CA ASN A 64 8.17 22.59 13.05
C ASN A 64 8.40 23.85 13.88
N ARG A 65 8.74 24.98 13.25
CA ARG A 65 9.07 26.22 13.98
C ARG A 65 7.87 26.86 14.66
N LEU A 66 6.67 26.65 14.14
CA LEU A 66 5.43 27.18 14.73
C LEU A 66 5.04 26.41 15.98
N THR A 67 5.07 25.07 15.93
CA THR A 67 4.58 24.22 17.03
C THR A 67 5.68 23.68 17.94
N GLY A 68 6.96 23.87 17.59
CA GLY A 68 8.11 23.28 18.28
C GLY A 68 8.20 21.75 18.20
N LYS A 69 7.34 21.10 17.40
CA LYS A 69 7.24 19.64 17.35
C LYS A 69 8.33 19.03 16.47
N LEU A 70 9.09 18.09 17.02
CA LEU A 70 10.00 17.25 16.24
C LEU A 70 9.20 16.20 15.46
N VAL A 71 9.43 16.13 14.15
CA VAL A 71 8.85 15.14 13.24
C VAL A 71 9.97 14.26 12.67
N ARG A 72 9.78 12.95 12.75
CA ARG A 72 10.67 11.95 12.13
C ARG A 72 10.24 11.73 10.69
N ILE A 73 10.58 12.66 9.80
CA ILE A 73 10.03 12.76 8.45
C ILE A 73 10.18 11.45 7.66
N THR A 74 11.37 10.83 7.62
CA THR A 74 11.56 9.55 6.92
C THR A 74 10.65 8.45 7.47
N GLN A 75 10.40 8.42 8.78
CA GLN A 75 9.53 7.43 9.40
C GLN A 75 8.05 7.67 9.05
N GLU A 76 7.59 8.92 9.11
CA GLU A 76 6.22 9.28 8.77
C GLU A 76 5.92 9.09 7.29
N GLU A 77 6.85 9.46 6.39
CA GLU A 77 6.73 9.20 4.96
C GLU A 77 6.66 7.71 4.66
N ASN A 78 7.56 6.89 5.24
CA ASN A 78 7.53 5.44 5.02
C ASN A 78 6.21 4.82 5.50
N LEU A 79 5.69 5.29 6.65
CA LEU A 79 4.40 4.84 7.15
C LEU A 79 3.24 5.24 6.22
N ALA A 80 3.24 6.47 5.70
CA ALA A 80 2.23 6.96 4.77
C ALA A 80 2.29 6.24 3.42
N PHE A 81 3.49 6.00 2.89
CA PHE A 81 3.72 5.25 1.66
C PHE A 81 3.11 3.85 1.72
N TRP A 82 3.46 3.07 2.75
CA TRP A 82 2.95 1.70 2.89
C TRP A 82 1.45 1.67 3.16
N GLN A 83 0.92 2.71 3.79
CA GLN A 83 -0.51 2.87 3.99
C GLN A 83 -1.27 3.12 2.71
N TRP A 84 -0.80 4.07 1.89
CA TRP A 84 -1.31 4.31 0.55
C TRP A 84 -1.22 3.06 -0.33
N ALA A 85 -0.04 2.45 -0.40
CA ALA A 85 0.22 1.28 -1.24
C ALA A 85 -0.71 0.11 -0.91
N VAL A 86 -0.93 -0.18 0.39
CA VAL A 86 -1.84 -1.24 0.83
C VAL A 86 -3.29 -0.92 0.49
N VAL A 87 -3.76 0.29 0.82
CA VAL A 87 -5.17 0.68 0.61
C VAL A 87 -5.52 0.71 -0.87
N GLU A 88 -4.66 1.34 -1.69
CA GLU A 88 -4.91 1.47 -3.13
C GLU A 88 -4.83 0.12 -3.84
N THR A 89 -3.87 -0.76 -3.48
CA THR A 89 -3.80 -2.10 -4.09
C THR A 89 -5.04 -2.93 -3.75
N LEU A 90 -5.53 -2.89 -2.50
CA LEU A 90 -6.79 -3.59 -2.13
C LEU A 90 -8.00 -3.01 -2.87
N ARG A 91 -8.09 -1.68 -2.97
CA ARG A 91 -9.17 -0.97 -3.67
C ARG A 91 -9.21 -1.35 -5.15
N LEU A 92 -8.06 -1.36 -5.80
CA LEU A 92 -7.94 -1.47 -7.26
C LEU A 92 -7.87 -2.91 -7.77
N ALA A 93 -7.53 -3.89 -6.91
CA ALA A 93 -7.40 -5.30 -7.31
C ALA A 93 -8.33 -6.26 -6.56
N GLY A 94 -9.07 -5.79 -5.54
CA GLY A 94 -10.02 -6.62 -4.79
C GLY A 94 -9.38 -7.83 -4.10
N LEU A 95 -8.12 -7.71 -3.66
CA LEU A 95 -7.36 -8.82 -3.08
C LEU A 95 -7.84 -9.14 -1.65
N ARG A 96 -7.60 -10.39 -1.23
CA ARG A 96 -7.54 -10.73 0.19
C ARG A 96 -6.26 -10.19 0.82
N ALA A 97 -6.25 -10.11 2.15
CA ALA A 97 -5.07 -9.66 2.88
C ALA A 97 -3.87 -10.61 2.68
N GLU A 98 -4.14 -11.91 2.64
CA GLU A 98 -3.14 -12.95 2.39
C GLU A 98 -2.60 -12.86 0.95
N GLU A 99 -3.49 -12.71 -0.03
CA GLU A 99 -3.10 -12.54 -1.44
C GLU A 99 -2.22 -11.29 -1.64
N LEU A 100 -2.55 -10.16 -1.00
CA LEU A 100 -1.72 -8.95 -1.04
C LEU A 100 -0.34 -9.20 -0.42
N ALA A 101 -0.28 -9.91 0.71
CA ALA A 101 0.96 -10.24 1.39
C ALA A 101 1.85 -11.21 0.60
N GLU A 102 1.26 -12.01 -0.29
CA GLU A 102 1.95 -12.96 -1.16
C GLU A 102 2.39 -12.38 -2.51
N LEU A 103 1.94 -11.18 -2.86
CA LEU A 103 2.38 -10.53 -4.10
C LEU A 103 3.90 -10.34 -4.07
N SER A 104 4.56 -10.83 -5.12
CA SER A 104 5.99 -10.70 -5.34
C SER A 104 6.28 -10.03 -6.67
N HIS A 105 7.55 -9.69 -6.92
CA HIS A 105 7.96 -9.17 -8.22
C HIS A 105 7.64 -10.17 -9.36
N LEU A 106 7.55 -11.47 -9.06
CA LEU A 106 7.14 -12.52 -10.00
C LEU A 106 5.65 -12.49 -10.36
N SER A 107 4.83 -11.85 -9.53
CA SER A 107 3.41 -11.62 -9.78
C SER A 107 3.18 -10.58 -10.88
N VAL A 108 4.18 -9.77 -11.23
CA VAL A 108 4.05 -8.74 -12.27
C VAL A 108 4.48 -9.32 -13.61
N ARG A 109 3.53 -9.41 -14.55
CA ARG A 109 3.77 -9.91 -15.91
C ARG A 109 3.40 -8.86 -16.94
N GLN A 110 4.02 -8.94 -18.10
CA GLN A 110 3.67 -8.14 -19.26
C GLN A 110 3.16 -9.07 -20.35
N TYR A 111 2.04 -8.71 -20.96
CA TYR A 111 1.50 -9.38 -22.12
C TYR A 111 1.49 -8.42 -23.29
N GLN A 112 2.24 -8.74 -24.33
CA GLN A 112 2.24 -7.96 -25.57
C GLN A 112 1.23 -8.57 -26.53
N ARG A 113 0.25 -7.77 -26.95
CA ARG A 113 -0.71 -8.15 -27.99
C ARG A 113 0.00 -8.20 -29.35
N PRO A 114 -0.54 -8.94 -30.33
CA PRO A 114 -0.04 -8.90 -31.71
C PRO A 114 0.01 -7.50 -32.34
N SER A 115 -0.83 -6.57 -31.85
CA SER A 115 -0.82 -5.15 -32.25
C SER A 115 0.38 -4.36 -31.72
N GLY A 116 1.20 -4.94 -30.83
CA GLY A 116 2.32 -4.27 -30.17
C GLY A 116 1.97 -3.62 -28.83
N GLU A 117 0.69 -3.49 -28.50
CA GLU A 117 0.21 -2.96 -27.21
C GLU A 117 0.66 -3.85 -26.04
N VAL A 118 1.23 -3.24 -24.99
CA VAL A 118 1.65 -3.94 -23.77
C VAL A 118 0.61 -3.76 -22.68
N VAL A 119 0.10 -4.88 -22.17
CA VAL A 119 -0.81 -4.95 -21.03
C VAL A 119 -0.03 -5.47 -19.83
N ALA A 120 -0.03 -4.70 -18.74
CA ALA A 120 0.55 -5.14 -17.48
C ALA A 120 -0.48 -6.01 -16.72
N LEU A 121 -0.04 -7.17 -16.24
CA LEU A 121 -0.86 -8.19 -15.60
C LEU A 121 -0.35 -8.45 -14.18
N LEU A 122 -1.28 -8.57 -13.24
CA LEU A 122 -1.01 -8.99 -11.88
C LEU A 122 -1.49 -10.44 -11.70
N VAL A 123 -0.56 -11.37 -11.54
CA VAL A 123 -0.81 -12.79 -11.30
C VAL A 123 -0.91 -13.03 -9.80
N ILE A 124 -2.06 -13.54 -9.37
CA ILE A 124 -2.38 -13.77 -7.97
C ILE A 124 -2.40 -15.28 -7.75
N SER A 125 -1.46 -15.74 -6.92
CA SER A 125 -1.37 -17.13 -6.52
C SER A 125 -2.66 -17.58 -5.80
N PRO A 126 -3.02 -18.87 -5.89
CA PRO A 126 -4.13 -19.43 -5.13
C PRO A 126 -3.97 -19.16 -3.64
N SER A 127 -5.02 -18.66 -2.99
CA SER A 127 -5.09 -18.54 -1.54
C SER A 127 -6.36 -19.22 -1.03
N LYS A 128 -6.23 -20.08 -0.02
CA LYS A 128 -7.32 -20.89 0.56
C LYS A 128 -8.01 -21.75 -0.52
N SER A 129 -9.29 -21.52 -0.78
CA SER A 129 -10.11 -22.26 -1.74
C SER A 129 -10.15 -21.62 -3.14
N ASP A 130 -9.43 -20.52 -3.39
CA ASP A 130 -9.48 -19.84 -4.69
C ASP A 130 -8.50 -20.45 -5.69
N ARG A 131 -8.74 -20.19 -6.97
CA ARG A 131 -7.82 -20.53 -8.06
C ARG A 131 -6.84 -19.40 -8.32
N GLU A 132 -5.70 -19.76 -8.93
CA GLU A 132 -4.82 -18.78 -9.56
C GLU A 132 -5.64 -17.92 -10.52
N ARG A 133 -5.37 -16.61 -10.51
CA ARG A 133 -6.05 -15.68 -11.40
C ARG A 133 -5.11 -14.57 -11.85
N VAL A 134 -5.47 -13.98 -12.98
CA VAL A 134 -4.73 -12.87 -13.57
C VAL A 134 -5.64 -11.67 -13.64
N VAL A 135 -5.20 -10.56 -13.08
CA VAL A 135 -5.90 -9.28 -13.09
C VAL A 135 -5.15 -8.33 -14.03
N PRO A 136 -5.75 -7.91 -15.15
CA PRO A 136 -5.20 -6.80 -15.94
C PRO A 136 -5.14 -5.55 -15.08
N MET A 137 -3.97 -4.92 -15.01
CA MET A 137 -3.82 -3.73 -14.19
C MET A 137 -4.41 -2.51 -14.89
N SER A 138 -5.28 -1.77 -14.18
CA SER A 138 -5.61 -0.41 -14.56
C SER A 138 -4.37 0.48 -14.49
N ALA A 139 -4.41 1.67 -15.13
CA ALA A 139 -3.31 2.63 -15.05
C ALA A 139 -2.98 3.01 -13.59
N GLU A 140 -4.00 3.16 -12.75
CA GLU A 140 -3.84 3.43 -11.31
C GLU A 140 -3.16 2.26 -10.57
N LEU A 141 -3.61 1.02 -10.80
CA LEU A 141 -2.99 -0.14 -10.14
C LEU A 141 -1.54 -0.32 -10.59
N PHE A 142 -1.28 -0.15 -11.88
CA PHE A 142 0.07 -0.18 -12.42
C PHE A 142 0.95 0.89 -11.78
N HIS A 143 0.44 2.11 -11.61
CA HIS A 143 1.17 3.18 -10.92
C HIS A 143 1.56 2.77 -9.49
N VAL A 144 0.62 2.24 -8.70
CA VAL A 144 0.89 1.81 -7.32
C VAL A 144 1.99 0.74 -7.27
N ILE A 145 1.86 -0.32 -8.07
CA ILE A 145 2.85 -1.40 -8.13
C ILE A 145 4.21 -0.89 -8.61
N ALA A 146 4.24 0.02 -9.58
CA ALA A 146 5.47 0.64 -10.07
C ALA A 146 6.16 1.50 -9.00
N GLN A 147 5.41 2.24 -8.17
CA GLN A 147 5.98 3.02 -7.06
C GLN A 147 6.59 2.10 -5.99
N ILE A 148 5.95 0.97 -5.68
CA ILE A 148 6.50 -0.04 -4.75
C ILE A 148 7.83 -0.60 -5.27
N ILE A 149 7.86 -1.04 -6.53
CA ILE A 149 9.09 -1.58 -7.15
C ILE A 149 10.18 -0.50 -7.21
N ARG A 150 9.82 0.73 -7.59
CA ARG A 150 10.77 1.86 -7.64
C ARG A 150 11.38 2.13 -6.28
N ARG A 151 10.56 2.22 -5.22
CA ARG A 151 11.04 2.43 -3.85
C ARG A 151 12.06 1.37 -3.43
N HIS A 152 11.74 0.09 -3.66
CA HIS A 152 12.68 -0.99 -3.38
C HIS A 152 13.99 -0.85 -4.16
N ARG A 153 13.92 -0.52 -5.45
CA ARG A 153 15.13 -0.34 -6.28
C ARG A 153 15.96 0.87 -5.88
N ASP A 154 15.33 1.97 -5.48
CA ASP A 154 16.03 3.17 -5.02
C ASP A 154 16.70 2.93 -3.64
N GLU A 155 16.06 2.11 -2.79
CA GLU A 155 16.56 1.74 -1.47
C GLU A 155 17.63 0.65 -1.51
N HIS A 156 17.48 -0.35 -2.38
CA HIS A 156 18.21 -1.61 -2.32
C HIS A 156 18.82 -2.08 -3.67
N GLY A 157 18.60 -1.34 -4.76
CA GLY A 157 19.02 -1.71 -6.13
C GLY A 157 18.13 -2.75 -6.81
N THR A 158 17.44 -3.57 -6.02
CA THR A 158 16.50 -4.62 -6.45
C THR A 158 15.31 -4.70 -5.49
N VAL A 159 14.31 -5.53 -5.79
CA VAL A 159 13.33 -5.95 -4.79
C VAL A 159 13.99 -7.00 -3.89
N PRO A 160 14.24 -6.73 -2.59
CA PRO A 160 14.94 -7.66 -1.72
C PRO A 160 14.19 -8.99 -1.62
N VAL A 161 14.92 -10.11 -1.57
CA VAL A 161 14.33 -11.39 -1.19
C VAL A 161 14.20 -11.44 0.33
N CYS A 162 13.06 -11.91 0.82
CA CYS A 162 12.84 -12.09 2.25
C CYS A 162 11.80 -13.18 2.51
N ALA A 163 11.81 -13.73 3.72
CA ALA A 163 10.77 -14.65 4.16
C ALA A 163 9.53 -13.89 4.65
N ARG A 164 8.36 -14.49 4.45
CA ARG A 164 7.07 -14.07 5.02
C ARG A 164 6.61 -15.12 6.03
N TYR A 165 6.00 -14.70 7.13
CA TYR A 165 5.33 -15.62 8.04
C TYR A 165 3.90 -15.89 7.58
N ASP A 166 3.56 -17.15 7.35
CA ASP A 166 2.19 -17.58 7.10
C ASP A 166 1.45 -17.80 8.42
N LEU A 167 0.41 -17.01 8.67
CA LEU A 167 -0.36 -17.11 9.91
C LEU A 167 -1.30 -18.31 9.96
N HIS A 168 -1.70 -18.84 8.80
CA HIS A 168 -2.60 -19.98 8.72
C HIS A 168 -1.83 -21.28 8.90
N GLU A 169 -0.76 -21.45 8.12
CA GLU A 169 0.10 -22.64 8.16
C GLU A 169 1.12 -22.59 9.31
N LYS A 170 1.34 -21.40 9.89
CA LYS A 170 2.30 -21.14 10.98
C LYS A 170 3.75 -21.43 10.61
N ILE A 171 4.08 -21.35 9.32
CA ILE A 171 5.42 -21.57 8.79
C ILE A 171 5.99 -20.31 8.15
N TRP A 172 7.31 -20.27 8.00
CA TRP A 172 7.98 -19.27 7.18
C TRP A 172 8.01 -19.74 5.73
N SER A 173 7.72 -18.84 4.80
CA SER A 173 7.84 -19.09 3.38
C SER A 173 9.31 -19.22 2.96
N GLU A 174 9.54 -19.72 1.76
CA GLU A 174 10.78 -19.49 1.03
C GLU A 174 11.04 -17.99 0.85
N GLU A 175 12.31 -17.63 0.64
CA GLU A 175 12.69 -16.25 0.38
C GLU A 175 12.30 -15.86 -1.04
N LEU A 176 11.38 -14.91 -1.15
CA LEU A 176 10.88 -14.39 -2.42
C LEU A 176 10.96 -12.87 -2.46
N PRO A 177 11.00 -12.25 -3.65
CA PRO A 177 11.02 -10.80 -3.80
C PRO A 177 9.62 -10.22 -3.58
N TYR A 178 9.10 -10.31 -2.35
CA TYR A 178 7.77 -9.80 -1.99
C TYR A 178 7.65 -8.30 -2.27
N LEU A 179 6.51 -7.84 -2.79
CA LEU A 179 6.29 -6.41 -3.05
C LEU A 179 6.04 -5.66 -1.75
N PHE A 180 5.22 -6.23 -0.86
CA PHE A 180 4.87 -5.63 0.42
C PHE A 180 5.84 -6.12 1.49
N GLN A 181 6.81 -5.29 1.85
CA GLN A 181 7.82 -5.61 2.86
C GLN A 181 7.75 -4.64 4.04
N THR A 182 8.28 -5.09 5.17
CA THR A 182 8.50 -4.29 6.37
C THR A 182 9.86 -4.65 6.95
N VAL A 183 10.47 -3.71 7.65
CA VAL A 183 11.65 -4.00 8.47
C VAL A 183 11.20 -4.49 9.85
N HIS A 184 11.71 -5.63 10.28
CA HIS A 184 11.51 -6.14 11.64
C HIS A 184 12.86 -6.58 12.21
N SER A 185 13.22 -6.02 13.37
CA SER A 185 14.51 -6.29 14.03
C SER A 185 15.73 -6.11 13.11
N GLY A 186 15.69 -5.09 12.24
CA GLY A 186 16.78 -4.74 11.31
C GLY A 186 16.83 -5.56 10.02
N ALA A 187 15.94 -6.56 9.84
CA ALA A 187 15.89 -7.37 8.62
C ALA A 187 14.61 -7.10 7.81
N GLN A 188 14.73 -7.14 6.49
CA GLN A 188 13.56 -7.11 5.59
C GLN A 188 12.72 -8.37 5.77
N ARG A 189 11.40 -8.20 5.79
CA ARG A 189 10.42 -9.29 5.88
C ARG A 189 9.21 -8.98 5.03
N GLY A 190 8.60 -10.01 4.44
CA GLY A 190 7.28 -9.87 3.83
C GLY A 190 6.27 -9.41 4.89
N MET A 191 5.37 -8.49 4.52
CA MET A 191 4.28 -8.09 5.40
C MET A 191 3.41 -9.30 5.72
N SER A 192 2.97 -9.42 6.98
CA SER A 192 1.93 -10.40 7.34
C SER A 192 0.55 -9.83 7.04
N SER A 193 -0.47 -10.68 6.88
CA SER A 193 -1.86 -10.22 6.76
C SER A 193 -2.28 -9.38 7.98
N THR A 194 -1.81 -9.70 9.19
CA THR A 194 -2.02 -8.86 10.40
C THR A 194 -1.45 -7.44 10.24
N THR A 195 -0.29 -7.30 9.60
CA THR A 195 0.29 -5.98 9.29
C THR A 195 -0.64 -5.20 8.35
N VAL A 196 -1.15 -5.83 7.30
CA VAL A 196 -2.13 -5.25 6.36
C VAL A 196 -3.36 -4.70 7.12
N TRP A 197 -3.95 -5.50 8.00
CA TRP A 197 -5.06 -5.07 8.86
C TRP A 197 -4.71 -3.88 9.74
N ARG A 198 -3.51 -3.86 10.33
CA ARG A 198 -3.05 -2.77 11.20
C ARG A 198 -2.89 -1.46 10.43
N VAL A 199 -2.35 -1.54 9.22
CA VAL A 199 -2.15 -0.39 8.32
C VAL A 199 -3.49 0.26 7.95
N ILE A 200 -4.48 -0.53 7.54
CA ILE A 200 -5.84 -0.03 7.22
C ILE A 200 -6.49 0.60 8.45
N ARG A 201 -6.40 -0.06 9.62
CA ARG A 201 -6.97 0.46 10.86
C ARG A 201 -6.35 1.79 11.27
N ARG A 202 -5.03 1.95 11.08
CA ARG A 202 -4.34 3.21 11.35
C ARG A 202 -4.87 4.33 10.45
N ALA A 203 -5.20 4.04 9.19
CA ALA A 203 -5.74 5.02 8.24
C ALA A 203 -7.11 5.52 8.70
N CYS A 204 -8.01 4.57 9.00
CA CYS A 204 -9.35 4.90 9.48
C CYS A 204 -9.30 5.70 10.80
N LYS A 205 -8.41 5.32 11.73
CA LYS A 205 -8.26 6.03 13.00
C LYS A 205 -7.74 7.46 12.82
N ALA A 206 -6.77 7.66 11.92
CA ALA A 206 -6.27 9.00 11.61
C ALA A 206 -7.37 9.87 10.97
N LEU A 207 -8.10 9.29 10.02
CA LEU A 207 -9.17 9.96 9.30
C LEU A 207 -10.37 10.33 10.19
N ALA A 208 -10.68 9.51 11.18
CA ALA A 208 -11.77 9.76 12.14
C ALA A 208 -11.60 11.05 12.96
N VAL A 209 -10.38 11.60 13.04
CA VAL A 209 -10.12 12.89 13.72
C VAL A 209 -10.77 14.05 12.98
N THR A 210 -10.83 14.00 11.66
CA THR A 210 -11.36 15.09 10.81
C THR A 210 -12.68 14.73 10.13
N HIS A 211 -13.04 13.44 10.08
CA HIS A 211 -14.24 12.93 9.42
C HIS A 211 -15.05 12.07 10.41
N PRO A 212 -16.03 12.64 11.13
CA PRO A 212 -16.81 11.92 12.15
C PRO A 212 -17.54 10.68 11.62
N GLN A 213 -17.84 10.62 10.33
CA GLN A 213 -18.42 9.43 9.67
C GLN A 213 -17.50 8.20 9.68
N PHE A 214 -16.21 8.37 10.05
CA PHE A 214 -15.29 7.25 10.29
C PHE A 214 -15.26 6.82 11.76
N ASP A 215 -15.94 7.52 12.67
CA ASP A 215 -16.01 7.11 14.07
C ASP A 215 -16.75 5.76 14.20
N GLY A 216 -16.13 4.83 14.93
CA GLY A 216 -16.59 3.44 15.03
C GLY A 216 -16.51 2.61 13.73
N VAL A 217 -16.25 3.21 12.56
CA VAL A 217 -16.16 2.50 11.29
C VAL A 217 -14.84 1.75 11.19
N LYS A 218 -14.94 0.44 10.93
CA LYS A 218 -13.80 -0.43 10.65
C LYS A 218 -13.85 -0.82 9.17
N PHE A 219 -12.83 -0.44 8.42
CA PHE A 219 -12.53 -1.06 7.13
C PHE A 219 -11.68 -2.31 7.35
N ALA A 220 -12.08 -3.39 6.70
CA ALA A 220 -11.36 -4.62 6.60
C ALA A 220 -10.93 -4.90 5.15
N PRO A 221 -9.88 -5.69 4.91
CA PRO A 221 -9.53 -6.19 3.57
C PRO A 221 -10.72 -6.77 2.80
N HIS A 222 -11.61 -7.50 3.48
CA HIS A 222 -12.82 -8.04 2.84
C HIS A 222 -13.83 -6.97 2.39
N ASP A 223 -13.84 -5.78 3.02
CA ASP A 223 -14.69 -4.68 2.57
C ASP A 223 -14.23 -4.15 1.21
N PHE A 224 -12.91 -3.98 1.02
CA PHE A 224 -12.35 -3.56 -0.28
C PHE A 224 -12.71 -4.54 -1.38
N ARG A 225 -12.55 -5.84 -1.13
CA ARG A 225 -12.95 -6.89 -2.08
C ARG A 225 -14.43 -6.84 -2.44
N ARG A 226 -15.31 -6.66 -1.45
CA ARG A 226 -16.76 -6.51 -1.71
C ARG A 226 -17.04 -5.26 -2.55
N LEU A 227 -16.42 -4.14 -2.21
CA LEU A 227 -16.63 -2.86 -2.90
C LEU A 227 -16.13 -2.94 -4.35
N PHE A 228 -14.95 -3.53 -4.58
CA PHE A 228 -14.43 -3.81 -5.91
C PHE A 228 -15.38 -4.70 -6.73
N ALA A 229 -15.88 -5.79 -6.14
CA ALA A 229 -16.87 -6.67 -6.81
C ALA A 229 -18.15 -5.91 -7.20
N THR A 230 -18.64 -5.06 -6.29
CA THR A 230 -19.84 -4.24 -6.50
C THR A 230 -19.62 -3.24 -7.64
N GLU A 231 -18.46 -2.58 -7.66
CA GLU A 231 -18.08 -1.60 -8.68
C GLU A 231 -17.98 -2.24 -10.07
N LEU A 232 -17.34 -3.40 -10.18
CA LEU A 232 -17.27 -4.14 -11.45
C LEU A 232 -18.66 -4.44 -12.01
N VAL A 233 -19.57 -4.94 -11.18
CA VAL A 233 -20.94 -5.28 -11.60
C VAL A 233 -21.73 -4.01 -11.96
N ASN A 234 -21.61 -2.94 -11.18
CA ASN A 234 -22.27 -1.67 -11.46
C ASN A 234 -21.79 -1.02 -12.76
N ASN A 235 -20.51 -1.20 -13.12
CA ASN A 235 -19.93 -0.73 -14.37
C ASN A 235 -20.25 -1.66 -15.57
N GLY A 236 -21.19 -2.59 -15.41
CA GLY A 236 -21.70 -3.44 -16.48
C GLY A 236 -20.84 -4.66 -16.79
N LEU A 237 -19.83 -4.97 -15.97
CA LEU A 237 -19.04 -6.19 -16.16
C LEU A 237 -19.92 -7.42 -15.86
N PRO A 238 -20.03 -8.39 -16.77
CA PRO A 238 -20.78 -9.61 -16.51
C PRO A 238 -20.30 -10.32 -15.25
N ILE A 239 -21.25 -10.74 -14.41
CA ILE A 239 -20.97 -11.29 -13.07
C ILE A 239 -20.01 -12.49 -13.07
N HIS A 240 -19.99 -13.30 -14.14
CA HIS A 240 -19.05 -14.42 -14.27
C HIS A 240 -17.61 -13.95 -14.50
N ILE A 241 -17.39 -12.81 -15.18
CA ILE A 241 -16.06 -12.20 -15.34
C ILE A 241 -15.62 -11.59 -14.00
N GLY A 242 -16.52 -10.91 -13.28
CA GLY A 242 -16.25 -10.44 -11.92
C GLY A 242 -15.88 -11.57 -10.96
N ALA A 243 -16.56 -12.73 -11.05
CA ALA A 243 -16.21 -13.93 -10.29
C ALA A 243 -14.81 -14.46 -10.62
N ALA A 244 -14.44 -14.47 -11.90
CA ALA A 244 -13.11 -14.90 -12.35
C ALA A 244 -12.00 -13.96 -11.87
N LEU A 245 -12.19 -12.63 -11.96
CA LEU A 245 -11.24 -11.62 -11.46
C LEU A 245 -11.06 -11.70 -9.94
N LEU A 246 -12.05 -12.20 -9.23
CA LEU A 246 -11.98 -12.45 -7.80
C LEU A 246 -11.49 -13.87 -7.47
N GLY A 247 -11.42 -14.80 -8.42
CA GLY A 247 -11.00 -16.19 -8.15
C GLY A 247 -12.07 -17.05 -7.45
N HIS A 248 -13.34 -16.63 -7.47
CA HIS A 248 -14.42 -17.40 -6.85
C HIS A 248 -14.73 -18.67 -7.65
N LEU A 249 -14.70 -19.82 -6.97
CA LEU A 249 -15.13 -21.11 -7.54
C LEU A 249 -16.63 -21.20 -7.82
N ASP A 250 -17.43 -20.40 -7.11
CA ASP A 250 -18.89 -20.39 -7.20
C ASP A 250 -19.39 -18.97 -7.45
N ILE A 251 -20.18 -18.82 -8.53
CA ILE A 251 -20.79 -17.54 -8.91
C ILE A 251 -21.76 -17.02 -7.84
N ARG A 252 -22.31 -17.90 -6.99
CA ARG A 252 -23.17 -17.51 -5.85
C ARG A 252 -22.41 -16.67 -4.83
N THR A 253 -21.10 -16.90 -4.66
CA THR A 253 -20.24 -16.07 -3.81
C THR A 253 -20.16 -14.65 -4.34
N THR A 254 -20.10 -14.47 -5.67
CA THR A 254 -20.13 -13.15 -6.30
C THR A 254 -21.51 -12.50 -6.19
N ARG A 255 -22.60 -13.27 -6.32
CA ARG A 255 -23.97 -12.76 -6.09
C ARG A 255 -24.17 -12.22 -4.67
N GLY A 256 -23.52 -12.81 -3.67
CA GLY A 256 -23.60 -12.34 -2.28
C GLY A 256 -22.96 -10.96 -2.03
N TYR A 257 -22.18 -10.43 -2.98
CA TYR A 257 -21.59 -9.09 -2.88
C TYR A 257 -22.45 -7.97 -3.48
N VAL A 258 -23.40 -8.31 -4.37
CA VAL A 258 -24.24 -7.37 -5.14
C VAL A 258 -25.57 -7.11 -4.43
#